data_AF-A0A9W6SJQ0-F1
#
_entry.id   AF-A0A9W6SJQ0-F1
#
_cell.length_a   1.000
_cell.length_b   1.000
_cell.length_c   1.000
_cell.angle_alpha   90.00
_cell.angle_beta   90.00
_cell.angle_gamma   90.00
#
_symmetry.space_group_name_H-M   'P 1'
#
loop_
_entity.id
_entity.type
_entity.pdbx_description
1 polymer ?
#
loop_
_entity_poly.entity_id
_entity_poly.type
_entity_poly.pdbx_seq_one_letter_code
_entity_poly.pdbx_strand_id
1 'polypeptide(L)'
;MTATVIVDALWGDSGKGKACAHLARRDGAALTVRAGMGTNAGASVTLDDGVLVKQRQLPTGWINPGTSVAVGPGVMVDPRVFLDEVERFGLRGRAFVDGRCGVITADHAAAERDDANLMAVVGSTASGTGRARADFVLRRASQVKDVAELAEYTVDVPRLVNDAARDGGVIVEGSQGTMLSLAFSPDYPYTTSGNCTTAAAIDDAGLNWRLVTDVVMVVKAMPTRVGGGPLPFEMSGEEAVARGIAEYGVNTGRQRRKASKVDPELLAYAAMLNGPTQIALTFTDHLDPAMKSRRTGDALTPEVRRVIAEVEEATGAPVTMLDTGPGVSDVVDLA
;
A
#
# COMPACT_ATOMS: atom_id res chain seq x y z
N MET A 1 -2.66 18.43 14.80
CA MET A 1 -1.29 18.20 14.27
C MET A 1 -1.00 16.72 14.29
N THR A 2 -1.48 15.99 13.28
CA THR A 2 -1.24 14.55 13.18
C THR A 2 -1.14 14.18 11.72
N ALA A 3 -0.03 13.56 11.37
CA ALA A 3 0.13 12.88 10.09
C ALA A 3 0.52 11.44 10.37
N THR A 4 -0.25 10.52 9.81
CA THR A 4 -0.02 9.09 9.89
C THR A 4 0.55 8.62 8.56
N VAL A 5 1.68 7.92 8.59
CA VAL A 5 2.27 7.30 7.39
C VAL A 5 2.04 5.79 7.47
N ILE A 6 1.45 5.22 6.43
CA ILE A 6 1.18 3.79 6.31
C ILE A 6 2.16 3.17 5.32
N VAL A 7 2.94 2.21 5.79
CA VAL A 7 3.92 1.45 5.00
C VAL A 7 3.73 -0.05 5.21
N ASP A 8 4.39 -0.87 4.41
CA ASP A 8 4.31 -2.33 4.47
C ASP A 8 5.71 -2.88 4.71
N ALA A 9 5.80 -3.84 5.62
CA ALA A 9 7.09 -4.36 6.07
C ALA A 9 7.81 -5.18 4.98
N LEU A 10 7.08 -5.91 4.13
CA LEU A 10 7.65 -7.00 3.33
C LEU A 10 7.46 -6.74 1.83
N TRP A 11 6.89 -7.67 1.08
CA TRP A 11 6.82 -7.59 -0.39
C TRP A 11 5.51 -7.02 -0.93
N GLY A 12 4.86 -6.14 -0.16
CA GLY A 12 3.56 -5.59 -0.56
C GLY A 12 2.41 -6.52 -0.19
N ASP A 13 1.20 -6.09 -0.55
CA ASP A 13 -0.03 -6.88 -0.37
C ASP A 13 -0.35 -7.27 1.10
N SER A 14 0.15 -6.51 2.07
CA SER A 14 -0.20 -6.69 3.47
C SER A 14 -1.54 -6.06 3.87
N GLY A 15 -2.35 -5.53 2.94
CA GLY A 15 -3.62 -4.90 3.32
C GLY A 15 -3.52 -3.43 3.77
N LYS A 16 -2.46 -2.70 3.38
CA LYS A 16 -2.35 -1.23 3.60
C LYS A 16 -3.61 -0.44 3.25
N GLY A 17 -4.26 -0.78 2.15
CA GLY A 17 -5.50 -0.11 1.75
C GLY A 17 -6.63 -0.31 2.77
N LYS A 18 -6.72 -1.48 3.40
CA LYS A 18 -7.70 -1.72 4.47
C LYS A 18 -7.34 -0.93 5.73
N ALA A 19 -6.06 -0.90 6.12
CA ALA A 19 -5.59 -0.07 7.24
C ALA A 19 -5.88 1.43 7.00
N CYS A 20 -5.61 1.94 5.80
CA CYS A 20 -5.91 3.32 5.40
C CYS A 20 -7.41 3.63 5.47
N ALA A 21 -8.26 2.74 4.95
CA ALA A 21 -9.72 2.90 5.01
C ALA A 21 -10.25 2.88 6.45
N HIS A 22 -9.75 1.97 7.28
CA HIS A 22 -10.12 1.88 8.70
C HIS A 22 -9.72 3.14 9.46
N LEU A 23 -8.47 3.57 9.34
CA LEU A 23 -7.96 4.77 10.01
C LEU A 23 -8.66 6.04 9.53
N ALA A 24 -8.94 6.17 8.24
CA ALA A 24 -9.69 7.31 7.70
C ALA A 24 -11.10 7.40 8.32
N ARG A 25 -11.78 6.27 8.52
CA ARG A 25 -13.09 6.21 9.21
C ARG A 25 -12.98 6.47 10.70
N ARG A 26 -12.05 5.80 11.39
CA ARG A 26 -11.86 5.86 12.84
C ARG A 26 -11.46 7.25 13.31
N ASP A 27 -10.51 7.86 12.61
CA ASP A 27 -9.87 9.12 13.02
C ASP A 27 -10.47 10.33 12.30
N GLY A 28 -11.40 10.12 11.35
CA GLY A 28 -12.05 11.20 10.61
C GLY A 28 -11.10 12.02 9.76
N ALA A 29 -10.08 11.38 9.16
CA ALA A 29 -9.03 12.07 8.42
C ALA A 29 -9.59 12.96 7.29
N ALA A 30 -9.19 14.23 7.25
CA ALA A 30 -9.65 15.16 6.21
C ALA A 30 -9.10 14.80 4.82
N LEU A 31 -7.89 14.26 4.78
CA LEU A 31 -7.17 13.94 3.54
C LEU A 31 -6.42 12.62 3.66
N THR A 32 -6.45 11.83 2.59
CA THR A 32 -5.47 10.75 2.38
C THR A 32 -4.68 11.01 1.11
N VAL A 33 -3.38 10.75 1.14
CA VAL A 33 -2.47 11.00 0.03
C VAL A 33 -1.79 9.71 -0.38
N ARG A 34 -1.90 9.33 -1.65
CA ARG A 34 -1.11 8.23 -2.21
C ARG A 34 0.34 8.67 -2.35
N ALA A 35 1.23 7.84 -1.85
CA ALA A 35 2.68 7.91 -2.04
C ALA A 35 3.21 6.62 -2.69
N GLY A 36 4.47 6.64 -3.13
CA GLY A 36 5.15 5.52 -3.76
C GLY A 36 5.20 5.60 -5.29
N MET A 37 5.07 4.46 -5.98
CA MET A 37 5.54 4.34 -7.36
C MET A 37 4.53 4.80 -8.41
N GLY A 38 3.31 4.25 -8.39
CA GLY A 38 2.30 4.46 -9.41
C GLY A 38 1.26 3.33 -9.44
N THR A 39 0.71 3.04 -10.62
CA THR A 39 -0.39 2.07 -10.80
C THR A 39 0.06 0.60 -10.79
N ASN A 40 1.35 0.32 -10.56
CA ASN A 40 1.86 -1.03 -10.38
C ASN A 40 1.44 -1.66 -9.04
N ALA A 41 1.12 -0.86 -8.02
CA ALA A 41 0.47 -1.33 -6.81
C ALA A 41 -1.05 -1.23 -6.95
N GLY A 42 -1.76 -2.13 -6.27
CA GLY A 42 -3.20 -2.05 -6.12
C GLY A 42 -3.62 -2.40 -4.71
N ALA A 43 -4.73 -1.82 -4.27
CA ALA A 43 -5.42 -2.17 -3.03
C ALA A 43 -6.75 -2.83 -3.37
N SER A 44 -7.14 -3.80 -2.54
CA SER A 44 -8.46 -4.41 -2.59
C SER A 44 -9.09 -4.35 -1.21
N VAL A 45 -10.34 -3.91 -1.15
CA VAL A 45 -11.11 -3.80 0.09
C VAL A 45 -12.53 -4.28 -0.21
N THR A 46 -13.09 -5.13 0.66
CA THR A 46 -14.50 -5.50 0.59
C THR A 46 -15.31 -4.51 1.41
N LEU A 47 -16.27 -3.83 0.77
CA LEU A 47 -17.14 -2.87 1.43
C LEU A 47 -18.14 -3.57 2.36
N ASP A 48 -18.83 -2.77 3.18
CA ASP A 48 -19.80 -3.27 4.15
C ASP A 48 -21.01 -3.97 3.50
N ASP A 49 -21.33 -3.64 2.25
CA ASP A 49 -22.34 -4.29 1.41
C ASP A 49 -21.84 -5.57 0.72
N GLY A 50 -20.59 -5.97 0.98
CA GLY A 50 -19.96 -7.15 0.39
C GLY A 50 -19.32 -6.93 -0.97
N VAL A 51 -19.37 -5.72 -1.54
CA VAL A 51 -18.75 -5.43 -2.84
C VAL A 51 -17.24 -5.36 -2.70
N LEU A 52 -16.53 -6.20 -3.46
CA LEU A 52 -15.07 -6.14 -3.57
C LEU A 52 -14.66 -5.00 -4.51
N VAL A 53 -14.01 -3.98 -3.96
CA VAL A 53 -13.43 -2.88 -4.73
C VAL A 53 -11.95 -3.08 -4.93
N LYS A 54 -11.46 -2.77 -6.14
CA LYS A 54 -10.05 -2.77 -6.52
C LYS A 54 -9.68 -1.42 -7.11
N GLN A 55 -8.54 -0.89 -6.67
CA GLN A 55 -7.98 0.38 -7.13
C GLN A 55 -6.45 0.32 -7.16
N ARG A 56 -5.84 1.26 -7.85
CA ARG A 56 -4.42 1.29 -8.21
C ARG A 56 -3.81 2.69 -8.06
N GLN A 57 -4.55 3.74 -8.43
CA GLN A 57 -4.01 5.11 -8.45
C GLN A 57 -4.36 5.89 -7.19
N LEU A 58 -5.62 5.87 -6.76
CA LEU A 58 -6.11 6.60 -5.59
C LEU A 58 -5.81 5.83 -4.29
N PRO A 59 -5.60 6.52 -3.16
CA PRO A 59 -5.56 5.90 -1.83
C PRO A 59 -6.97 5.47 -1.40
N THR A 60 -7.10 4.54 -0.46
CA THR A 60 -8.40 3.93 -0.08
C THR A 60 -9.23 4.74 0.91
N GLY A 61 -8.71 5.87 1.40
CA GLY A 61 -9.39 6.71 2.38
C GLY A 61 -10.75 7.27 1.92
N TRP A 62 -11.04 7.30 0.61
CA TRP A 62 -12.33 7.76 0.06
C TRP A 62 -13.54 6.96 0.56
N ILE A 63 -13.30 5.73 1.06
CA ILE A 63 -14.33 4.89 1.68
C ILE A 63 -14.99 5.61 2.87
N ASN A 64 -14.30 6.57 3.50
CA ASN A 64 -14.92 7.54 4.38
C ASN A 64 -15.49 8.73 3.58
N PRO A 65 -16.82 8.99 3.60
CA PRO A 65 -17.44 10.05 2.80
C PRO A 65 -16.91 11.47 3.08
N GLY A 66 -16.40 11.73 4.29
CA GLY A 66 -15.83 13.02 4.67
C GLY A 66 -14.39 13.24 4.20
N THR A 67 -13.72 12.22 3.67
CA THR A 67 -12.29 12.27 3.37
C THR A 67 -12.05 12.58 1.88
N SER A 68 -11.18 13.56 1.63
CA SER A 68 -10.64 13.79 0.28
C SER A 68 -9.45 12.88 0.01
N VAL A 69 -9.16 12.63 -1.25
CA VAL A 69 -8.03 11.82 -1.69
C VAL A 69 -7.13 12.58 -2.64
N ALA A 70 -5.82 12.41 -2.52
CA ALA A 70 -4.86 13.04 -3.41
C ALA A 70 -3.73 12.09 -3.84
N VAL A 71 -3.04 12.41 -4.94
CA VAL A 71 -1.84 11.72 -5.40
C VAL A 71 -0.65 12.66 -5.32
N GLY A 72 0.38 12.29 -4.54
CA GLY A 72 1.57 13.10 -4.32
C GLY A 72 2.51 13.20 -5.53
N PRO A 73 3.33 14.26 -5.63
CA PRO A 73 4.18 14.55 -6.79
C PRO A 73 5.23 13.46 -7.11
N GLY A 74 5.62 12.64 -6.13
CA GLY A 74 6.56 11.53 -6.34
C GLY A 74 5.97 10.31 -7.05
N VAL A 75 4.63 10.28 -7.21
CA VAL A 75 3.89 9.16 -7.79
C VAL A 75 3.71 9.34 -9.29
N MET A 76 3.92 8.26 -10.06
CA MET A 76 3.60 8.23 -11.49
C MET A 76 2.09 8.03 -11.68
N VAL A 77 1.50 8.83 -12.57
CA VAL A 77 0.05 8.87 -12.81
C VAL A 77 -0.28 8.30 -14.17
N ASP A 78 -1.16 7.30 -14.24
CA ASP A 78 -1.85 6.93 -15.47
C ASP A 78 -3.19 7.68 -15.53
N PRO A 79 -3.36 8.68 -16.42
CA PRO A 79 -4.59 9.48 -16.47
C PRO A 79 -5.85 8.65 -16.65
N ARG A 80 -5.76 7.52 -17.38
CA ARG A 80 -6.89 6.64 -17.65
C ARG A 80 -7.35 5.94 -16.39
N VAL A 81 -6.40 5.44 -15.60
CA VAL A 81 -6.67 4.75 -14.33
C VAL A 81 -7.19 5.75 -13.29
N PHE A 82 -6.61 6.94 -13.21
CA PHE A 82 -7.07 8.00 -12.31
C PHE A 82 -8.54 8.35 -12.60
N LEU A 83 -8.87 8.68 -13.85
CA LEU A 83 -10.22 9.09 -14.24
C LEU A 83 -11.25 7.97 -14.06
N ASP A 84 -10.90 6.73 -14.40
CA ASP A 84 -11.75 5.55 -14.15
C ASP A 84 -12.07 5.39 -12.66
N GLU A 85 -11.08 5.52 -11.78
CA GLU A 85 -11.29 5.42 -10.34
C GLU A 85 -12.12 6.59 -9.78
N VAL A 86 -11.92 7.81 -10.29
CA VAL A 86 -12.74 8.97 -9.91
C VAL A 86 -14.21 8.75 -10.27
N GLU A 87 -14.49 8.24 -11.46
CA GLU A 87 -15.85 7.95 -11.93
C GLU A 87 -16.48 6.82 -11.12
N ARG A 88 -15.80 5.67 -11.05
CA ARG A 88 -16.31 4.46 -10.36
C ARG A 88 -16.60 4.69 -8.89
N PHE A 89 -15.87 5.58 -8.23
CA PHE A 89 -16.01 5.86 -6.80
C PHE A 89 -16.75 7.18 -6.51
N GLY A 90 -17.22 7.90 -7.53
CA GLY A 90 -17.97 9.15 -7.35
C GLY A 90 -17.18 10.24 -6.63
N LEU A 91 -15.91 10.44 -7.02
CA LEU A 91 -14.95 11.30 -6.30
C LEU A 91 -14.73 12.66 -6.95
N ARG A 92 -15.57 13.05 -7.90
CA ARG A 92 -15.53 14.39 -8.49
C ARG A 92 -15.66 15.44 -7.38
N GLY A 93 -14.71 16.39 -7.33
CA GLY A 93 -14.63 17.41 -6.28
C GLY A 93 -13.98 16.97 -4.97
N ARG A 94 -13.58 15.69 -4.83
CA ARG A 94 -12.87 15.15 -3.65
C ARG A 94 -11.61 14.35 -3.98
N ALA A 95 -11.31 14.13 -5.26
CA ALA A 95 -10.08 13.53 -5.73
C ALA A 95 -9.18 14.58 -6.38
N PHE A 96 -7.90 14.56 -6.01
CA PHE A 96 -6.91 15.51 -6.46
C PHE A 96 -5.62 14.82 -6.92
N VAL A 97 -4.83 15.50 -7.74
CA VAL A 97 -3.53 15.03 -8.23
C VAL A 97 -2.56 16.19 -8.31
N ASP A 98 -1.29 15.96 -7.97
CA ASP A 98 -0.29 17.00 -8.11
C ASP A 98 0.07 17.24 -9.59
N GLY A 99 0.08 18.51 -10.01
CA GLY A 99 0.45 18.85 -11.39
C GLY A 99 1.88 18.46 -11.79
N ARG A 100 2.76 18.17 -10.83
CA ARG A 100 4.16 17.76 -11.04
C ARG A 100 4.32 16.25 -11.19
N CYS A 101 3.30 15.43 -10.95
CA CYS A 101 3.36 13.98 -11.15
C CYS A 101 3.79 13.66 -12.59
N GLY A 102 4.71 12.72 -12.76
CA GLY A 102 5.08 12.17 -14.07
C GLY A 102 3.97 11.29 -14.64
N VAL A 103 3.79 11.29 -15.96
CA VAL A 103 2.70 10.57 -16.64
C VAL A 103 3.14 9.20 -17.15
N ILE A 104 2.32 8.19 -16.88
CA ILE A 104 2.41 6.85 -17.46
C ILE A 104 1.64 6.84 -18.78
N THR A 105 2.32 6.51 -19.88
CA THR A 105 1.74 6.41 -21.22
C THR A 105 1.45 4.95 -21.59
N ALA A 106 0.67 4.73 -22.65
CA ALA A 106 0.48 3.39 -23.21
C ALA A 106 1.80 2.78 -23.70
N ASP A 107 2.69 3.61 -24.27
CA ASP A 107 4.00 3.18 -24.75
C ASP A 107 4.91 2.71 -23.61
N HIS A 108 4.86 3.36 -22.45
CA HIS A 108 5.57 2.87 -21.26
C HIS A 108 5.12 1.46 -20.88
N ALA A 109 3.80 1.19 -20.88
CA ALA A 109 3.26 -0.12 -20.55
C ALA A 109 3.60 -1.19 -21.60
N ALA A 110 3.58 -0.82 -22.90
CA ALA A 110 4.01 -1.71 -23.98
C ALA A 110 5.50 -2.03 -23.89
N ALA A 111 6.36 -1.02 -23.76
CA ALA A 111 7.81 -1.19 -23.64
C ALA A 111 8.25 -1.92 -22.36
N GLU A 112 7.45 -1.88 -21.30
CA GLU A 112 7.67 -2.71 -20.12
C GLU A 112 7.26 -4.17 -20.36
N ARG A 113 6.17 -4.41 -21.09
CA ARG A 113 5.69 -5.75 -21.46
C ARG A 113 6.62 -6.47 -22.44
N ASP A 114 7.24 -5.72 -23.35
CA ASP A 114 8.15 -6.27 -24.36
C ASP A 114 9.57 -6.51 -23.81
N ASP A 115 9.85 -6.04 -22.58
CA ASP A 115 11.14 -6.27 -21.93
C ASP A 115 11.20 -7.66 -21.30
N ALA A 116 11.93 -8.56 -21.96
CA ALA A 116 12.08 -9.94 -21.52
C ALA A 116 12.65 -10.06 -20.10
N ASN A 117 13.54 -9.17 -19.67
CA ASN A 117 14.11 -9.21 -18.33
C ASN A 117 13.08 -8.75 -17.28
N LEU A 118 12.37 -7.66 -17.53
CA LEU A 118 11.31 -7.18 -16.62
C LEU A 118 10.17 -8.21 -16.49
N MET A 119 9.79 -8.87 -17.57
CA MET A 119 8.70 -9.84 -17.54
C MET A 119 9.10 -11.21 -17.01
N ALA A 120 10.23 -11.77 -17.46
CA ALA A 120 10.62 -13.13 -17.12
C ALA A 120 11.43 -13.23 -15.81
N VAL A 121 12.27 -12.24 -15.50
CA VAL A 121 13.13 -12.26 -14.31
C VAL A 121 12.45 -11.53 -13.15
N VAL A 122 12.14 -10.24 -13.33
CA VAL A 122 11.54 -9.44 -12.25
C VAL A 122 10.09 -9.87 -11.99
N GLY A 123 9.35 -10.18 -13.05
CA GLY A 123 7.93 -10.50 -12.96
C GLY A 123 7.04 -9.27 -12.87
N SER A 124 7.36 -8.23 -13.65
CA SER A 124 6.65 -6.94 -13.65
C SER A 124 5.13 -7.06 -13.84
N THR A 125 4.43 -6.03 -13.39
CA THR A 125 3.00 -5.82 -13.60
C THR A 125 2.65 -5.31 -15.00
N ALA A 126 3.65 -4.92 -15.81
CA ALA A 126 3.47 -4.30 -17.13
C ALA A 126 2.53 -3.07 -17.10
N SER A 127 2.62 -2.28 -16.03
CA SER A 127 1.81 -1.08 -15.84
C SER A 127 2.39 0.16 -16.52
N GLY A 128 3.65 0.12 -16.94
CA GLY A 128 4.41 1.27 -17.43
C GLY A 128 5.11 2.06 -16.32
N THR A 129 4.88 1.74 -15.05
CA THR A 129 5.39 2.53 -13.91
C THR A 129 6.92 2.61 -13.90
N GLY A 130 7.61 1.49 -14.18
CA GLY A 130 9.08 1.46 -14.20
C GLY A 130 9.67 2.34 -15.30
N ARG A 131 9.12 2.23 -16.52
CA ARG A 131 9.52 3.02 -17.69
C ARG A 131 9.23 4.51 -17.49
N ALA A 132 8.01 4.85 -17.05
CA ALA A 132 7.63 6.22 -16.75
C ALA A 132 8.56 6.87 -15.72
N ARG A 133 8.90 6.13 -14.65
CA ARG A 133 9.81 6.63 -13.61
C ARG A 133 11.23 6.81 -14.13
N ALA A 134 11.72 5.94 -15.02
CA ALA A 134 13.00 6.13 -15.67
C ALA A 134 13.04 7.43 -16.49
N ASP A 135 11.99 7.71 -17.27
CA ASP A 135 11.89 8.96 -18.02
C ASP A 135 11.73 10.18 -17.10
N PHE A 136 11.02 10.06 -15.98
CA PHE A 136 10.92 11.12 -14.99
C PHE A 136 12.29 11.47 -14.37
N VAL A 137 13.06 10.46 -13.97
CA VAL A 137 14.43 10.61 -13.46
C VAL A 137 15.36 11.22 -14.51
N LEU A 138 15.19 10.85 -15.78
CA LEU A 138 15.94 11.43 -16.91
C LEU A 138 15.40 12.77 -17.39
N ARG A 139 14.35 13.32 -16.75
CA ARG A 139 13.70 14.59 -17.07
C ARG A 139 13.12 14.63 -18.50
N ARG A 140 12.53 13.51 -18.91
CA ARG A 140 11.89 13.30 -20.22
C ARG A 140 10.39 13.04 -20.14
N ALA A 141 9.87 12.63 -18.97
CA ALA A 141 8.45 12.36 -18.81
C ALA A 141 7.62 13.66 -18.90
N SER A 142 6.44 13.58 -19.51
CA SER A 142 5.41 14.61 -19.38
C SER A 142 4.85 14.64 -17.96
N GLN A 143 4.25 15.76 -17.57
CA GLN A 143 3.66 15.94 -16.25
C GLN A 143 2.14 16.12 -16.32
N VAL A 144 1.45 15.86 -15.20
CA VAL A 144 -0.01 15.98 -15.10
C VAL A 144 -0.52 17.38 -15.45
N LYS A 145 0.22 18.45 -15.12
CA LYS A 145 -0.12 19.83 -15.51
C LYS A 145 -0.28 20.03 -17.03
N ASP A 146 0.31 19.14 -17.83
CA ASP A 146 0.26 19.19 -19.30
C ASP A 146 -0.88 18.30 -19.87
N VAL A 147 -1.67 17.64 -19.01
CA VAL A 147 -2.78 16.75 -19.38
C VAL A 147 -4.11 17.48 -19.18
N ALA A 148 -4.75 17.89 -20.28
CA ALA A 148 -5.95 18.73 -20.26
C ALA A 148 -7.12 18.10 -19.50
N GLU A 149 -7.28 16.78 -19.61
CA GLU A 149 -8.35 16.01 -18.98
C GLU A 149 -8.23 15.95 -17.44
N LEU A 150 -7.03 16.23 -16.90
CA LEU A 150 -6.77 16.25 -15.46
C LEU A 150 -6.80 17.67 -14.87
N ALA A 151 -7.03 18.70 -15.69
CA ALA A 151 -6.93 20.09 -15.27
C ALA A 151 -7.84 20.42 -14.06
N GLU A 152 -9.05 19.86 -14.01
CA GLU A 152 -9.99 20.10 -12.92
C GLU A 152 -9.61 19.43 -11.58
N TYR A 153 -8.74 18.41 -11.61
CA TYR A 153 -8.29 17.67 -10.43
C TYR A 153 -6.90 18.12 -9.95
N THR A 154 -6.23 18.99 -10.73
CA THR A 154 -4.84 19.35 -10.52
C THR A 154 -4.69 20.40 -9.42
N VAL A 155 -3.89 20.09 -8.40
CA VAL A 155 -3.60 20.99 -7.26
C VAL A 155 -2.12 20.95 -6.86
N ASP A 156 -1.72 21.78 -5.89
CA ASP A 156 -0.44 21.67 -5.19
C ASP A 156 -0.62 20.75 -3.96
N VAL A 157 -0.32 19.46 -4.11
CA VAL A 157 -0.55 18.45 -3.07
C VAL A 157 0.37 18.64 -1.86
N PRO A 158 1.68 18.94 -1.99
CA PRO A 158 2.54 19.34 -0.87
C PRO A 158 1.97 20.49 -0.05
N ARG A 159 1.37 21.51 -0.67
CA ARG A 159 0.70 22.56 0.11
C ARG A 159 -0.52 22.00 0.84
N LEU A 160 -1.39 21.29 0.11
CA LEU A 160 -2.61 20.71 0.64
C LEU A 160 -2.36 19.76 1.83
N VAL A 161 -1.37 18.86 1.72
CA VAL A 161 -1.04 17.86 2.75
C VAL A 161 -0.50 18.52 4.01
N ASN A 162 0.33 19.57 3.89
CA ASN A 162 0.90 20.26 5.05
C ASN A 162 -0.12 21.17 5.75
N ASP A 163 -1.04 21.76 5.00
CA ASP A 163 -2.15 22.52 5.57
C ASP A 163 -3.12 21.56 6.29
N ALA A 164 -3.51 20.43 5.66
CA ALA A 164 -4.38 19.43 6.26
C ALA A 164 -3.78 18.76 7.52
N ALA A 165 -2.47 18.49 7.53
CA ALA A 165 -1.78 17.89 8.68
C ALA A 165 -1.84 18.75 9.95
N ARG A 166 -1.99 20.08 9.81
CA ARG A 166 -2.10 21.00 10.94
C ARG A 166 -3.50 20.94 11.58
N ASP A 167 -4.54 20.90 10.75
CA ASP A 167 -5.91 21.21 11.16
C ASP A 167 -6.90 20.03 11.15
N GLY A 168 -6.71 19.01 10.31
CA GLY A 168 -7.73 17.99 10.02
C GLY A 168 -7.26 16.53 9.96
N GLY A 169 -5.99 16.27 10.27
CA GLY A 169 -5.40 14.93 10.22
C GLY A 169 -5.19 14.44 8.78
N VAL A 170 -4.02 13.86 8.51
CA VAL A 170 -3.69 13.35 7.18
C VAL A 170 -3.12 11.94 7.26
N ILE A 171 -3.48 11.10 6.29
CA ILE A 171 -2.91 9.77 6.14
C ILE A 171 -2.14 9.71 4.81
N VAL A 172 -0.86 9.34 4.87
CA VAL A 172 -0.06 9.04 3.67
C VAL A 172 -0.04 7.53 3.47
N GLU A 173 -0.64 7.05 2.38
CA GLU A 173 -0.66 5.64 2.02
C GLU A 173 0.47 5.31 1.04
N GLY A 174 1.51 4.65 1.52
CA GLY A 174 2.60 4.15 0.68
C GLY A 174 2.18 2.98 -0.22
N SER A 175 2.96 2.73 -1.27
CA SER A 175 2.77 1.60 -2.18
C SER A 175 3.85 0.52 -2.02
N GLN A 176 3.54 -0.71 -2.46
CA GLN A 176 4.41 -1.90 -2.27
C GLN A 176 4.82 -2.10 -0.79
N GLY A 177 5.92 -2.78 -0.51
CA GLY A 177 6.46 -2.95 0.83
C GLY A 177 7.98 -2.81 0.85
N THR A 178 8.53 -2.69 2.05
CA THR A 178 9.93 -2.30 2.29
C THR A 178 10.91 -3.26 1.62
N MET A 179 10.63 -4.56 1.61
CA MET A 179 11.47 -5.57 0.94
C MET A 179 11.36 -5.57 -0.58
N LEU A 180 10.55 -4.68 -1.18
CA LEU A 180 10.58 -4.35 -2.61
C LEU A 180 11.28 -3.02 -2.90
N SER A 181 11.85 -2.33 -1.91
CA SER A 181 12.58 -1.08 -2.13
C SER A 181 13.77 -1.30 -3.07
N LEU A 182 13.90 -0.44 -4.08
CA LEU A 182 14.95 -0.53 -5.09
C LEU A 182 16.37 -0.56 -4.49
N ALA A 183 16.65 0.31 -3.52
CA ALA A 183 17.99 0.48 -2.96
C ALA A 183 18.24 -0.33 -1.68
N PHE A 184 17.18 -0.70 -0.96
CA PHE A 184 17.29 -1.28 0.39
C PHE A 184 16.91 -2.75 0.45
N SER A 185 16.26 -3.29 -0.58
CA SER A 185 15.99 -4.72 -0.62
C SER A 185 17.28 -5.49 -0.95
N PRO A 186 17.58 -6.57 -0.22
CA PRO A 186 18.65 -7.48 -0.60
C PRO A 186 18.32 -8.27 -1.88
N ASP A 187 17.07 -8.23 -2.33
CA ASP A 187 16.57 -9.04 -3.45
C ASP A 187 16.71 -8.36 -4.81
N TYR A 188 17.48 -7.28 -4.96
CA TYR A 188 17.73 -6.71 -6.27
C TYR A 188 18.25 -7.80 -7.24
N PRO A 189 17.66 -7.97 -8.45
CA PRO A 189 16.78 -7.04 -9.16
C PRO A 189 15.26 -7.24 -8.95
N TYR A 190 14.81 -8.12 -8.06
CA TYR A 190 13.39 -8.43 -7.78
C TYR A 190 12.71 -7.37 -6.89
N THR A 191 12.80 -6.11 -7.30
CA THR A 191 12.34 -4.92 -6.56
C THR A 191 11.39 -4.07 -7.42
N THR A 192 10.82 -3.02 -6.85
CA THR A 192 10.13 -1.98 -7.61
C THR A 192 11.10 -0.88 -8.07
N SER A 193 10.60 0.10 -8.82
CA SER A 193 11.43 1.16 -9.43
C SER A 193 11.79 2.33 -8.49
N GLY A 194 11.67 2.14 -7.17
CA GLY A 194 11.99 3.13 -6.15
C GLY A 194 11.89 2.54 -4.73
N ASN A 195 12.09 3.38 -3.72
CA ASN A 195 12.06 2.94 -2.33
C ASN A 195 10.64 2.97 -1.74
N CYS A 196 10.35 2.05 -0.83
CA CYS A 196 9.04 1.83 -0.24
C CYS A 196 9.08 1.95 1.28
N THR A 197 9.82 2.95 1.78
CA THR A 197 9.99 3.23 3.21
C THR A 197 9.15 4.43 3.65
N THR A 198 9.03 4.64 4.97
CA THR A 198 8.38 5.81 5.57
C THR A 198 8.96 7.11 5.01
N ALA A 199 10.29 7.22 4.94
CA ALA A 199 10.96 8.39 4.40
C ALA A 199 10.62 8.64 2.93
N ALA A 200 10.55 7.58 2.12
CA ALA A 200 10.14 7.70 0.72
C ALA A 200 8.67 8.13 0.59
N ALA A 201 7.78 7.59 1.44
CA ALA A 201 6.37 7.98 1.44
C ALA A 201 6.17 9.46 1.81
N ILE A 202 6.94 9.96 2.80
CA ILE A 202 6.95 11.37 3.19
C ILE A 202 7.41 12.26 2.03
N ASP A 203 8.50 11.87 1.37
CA ASP A 203 9.08 12.59 0.22
C ASP A 203 8.11 12.64 -0.96
N ASP A 204 7.54 11.50 -1.34
CA ASP A 204 6.60 11.38 -2.46
C ASP A 204 5.32 12.22 -2.25
N ALA A 205 4.88 12.38 -1.00
CA ALA A 205 3.73 13.21 -0.64
C ALA A 205 4.08 14.71 -0.51
N GLY A 206 5.36 15.05 -0.34
CA GLY A 206 5.80 16.40 0.02
C GLY A 206 5.40 16.82 1.45
N LEU A 207 5.26 15.85 2.36
CA LEU A 207 4.90 16.09 3.74
C LEU A 207 6.11 16.60 4.55
N ASN A 208 5.93 17.62 5.39
CA ASN A 208 6.96 18.00 6.35
C ASN A 208 7.11 16.88 7.40
N TRP A 209 8.27 16.21 7.41
CA TRP A 209 8.57 15.09 8.30
C TRP A 209 8.35 15.39 9.79
N ARG A 210 8.44 16.66 10.22
CA ARG A 210 8.19 17.06 11.61
C ARG A 210 6.72 17.00 12.03
N LEU A 211 5.81 16.85 11.07
CA LEU A 211 4.37 16.72 11.33
C LEU A 211 3.94 15.25 11.47
N VAL A 212 4.85 14.30 11.19
CA VAL A 212 4.58 12.86 11.35
C VAL A 212 4.51 12.53 12.84
N THR A 213 3.36 12.04 13.27
CA THR A 213 3.13 11.56 14.63
C THR A 213 3.12 10.05 14.69
N ASP A 214 2.63 9.40 13.64
CA ASP A 214 2.39 7.98 13.62
C ASP A 214 2.96 7.34 12.35
N VAL A 215 3.62 6.20 12.54
CA VAL A 215 4.04 5.32 11.46
C VAL A 215 3.38 3.96 11.71
N VAL A 216 2.39 3.64 10.88
CA VAL A 216 1.70 2.36 10.88
C VAL A 216 2.40 1.45 9.89
N MET A 217 3.18 0.50 10.39
CA MET A 217 3.76 -0.53 9.53
C MET A 217 2.84 -1.74 9.49
N VAL A 218 2.38 -2.08 8.29
CA VAL A 218 1.44 -3.17 8.07
C VAL A 218 2.20 -4.47 7.82
N VAL A 219 1.97 -5.44 8.69
CA VAL A 219 2.58 -6.77 8.67
C VAL A 219 1.50 -7.80 8.34
N LYS A 220 1.78 -8.66 7.36
CA LYS A 220 0.90 -9.79 7.03
C LYS A 220 1.31 -10.99 7.86
N ALA A 221 0.38 -11.59 8.60
CA ALA A 221 0.66 -12.76 9.44
C ALA A 221 1.28 -13.92 8.62
N MET A 222 0.88 -14.04 7.36
CA MET A 222 1.40 -15.01 6.39
C MET A 222 1.84 -14.28 5.12
N PRO A 223 3.12 -13.86 5.03
CA PRO A 223 3.61 -13.00 3.96
C PRO A 223 3.37 -13.58 2.57
N THR A 224 3.22 -12.69 1.60
CA THR A 224 3.03 -13.05 0.19
C THR A 224 4.03 -12.32 -0.69
N ARG A 225 4.42 -12.94 -1.80
CA ARG A 225 5.29 -12.34 -2.82
C ARG A 225 4.70 -12.57 -4.22
N VAL A 226 4.85 -11.56 -5.08
CA VAL A 226 4.50 -11.63 -6.51
C VAL A 226 5.79 -11.62 -7.32
N GLY A 227 5.86 -12.48 -8.34
CA GLY A 227 7.04 -12.56 -9.22
C GLY A 227 8.17 -13.41 -8.62
N GLY A 228 9.38 -13.14 -9.11
CA GLY A 228 10.59 -13.85 -8.71
C GLY A 228 11.12 -13.44 -7.32
N GLY A 229 12.32 -13.92 -6.99
CA GLY A 229 13.04 -13.64 -5.74
C GLY A 229 12.76 -14.63 -4.61
N PRO A 230 13.58 -14.64 -3.55
CA PRO A 230 13.45 -15.59 -2.44
C PRO A 230 12.19 -15.34 -1.60
N LEU A 231 11.61 -16.40 -1.02
CA LEU A 231 10.54 -16.25 -0.03
C LEU A 231 10.82 -17.23 1.12
N PRO A 232 11.33 -16.76 2.27
CA PRO A 232 11.52 -17.61 3.43
C PRO A 232 10.21 -18.26 3.86
N PHE A 233 10.29 -19.51 4.31
CA PHE A 233 9.15 -20.31 4.80
C PHE A 233 8.00 -20.48 3.78
N GLU A 234 8.32 -20.43 2.48
CA GLU A 234 7.35 -20.62 1.40
C GLU A 234 6.66 -21.98 1.47
N MET A 235 5.33 -21.95 1.40
CA MET A 235 4.49 -23.15 1.27
C MET A 235 4.15 -23.43 -0.20
N SER A 236 3.72 -24.65 -0.48
CA SER A 236 3.25 -24.98 -1.83
C SER A 236 1.97 -24.23 -2.18
N GLY A 237 1.79 -23.90 -3.47
CA GLY A 237 0.55 -23.27 -3.95
C GLY A 237 -0.68 -24.17 -3.75
N GLU A 238 -0.51 -25.49 -3.83
CA GLU A 238 -1.55 -26.49 -3.58
C GLU A 238 -2.00 -26.47 -2.11
N GLU A 239 -1.06 -26.35 -1.16
CA GLU A 239 -1.38 -26.22 0.26
C GLU A 239 -2.21 -24.95 0.52
N ALA A 240 -1.82 -23.81 -0.07
CA ALA A 240 -2.56 -22.56 0.09
C ALA A 240 -4.00 -22.66 -0.44
N VAL A 241 -4.21 -23.36 -1.56
CA VAL A 241 -5.54 -23.62 -2.13
C VAL A 241 -6.34 -24.57 -1.25
N ALA A 242 -5.74 -25.67 -0.80
CA ALA A 242 -6.39 -26.65 0.07
C ALA A 242 -6.85 -26.03 1.40
N ARG A 243 -6.10 -25.07 1.93
CA ARG A 243 -6.43 -24.29 3.12
C ARG A 243 -7.42 -23.15 2.88
N GLY A 244 -7.76 -22.84 1.62
CA GLY A 244 -8.67 -21.73 1.28
C GLY A 244 -8.06 -20.33 1.50
N ILE A 245 -6.73 -20.22 1.54
CA ILE A 245 -5.99 -18.98 1.82
C ILE A 245 -5.13 -18.52 0.64
N ALA A 246 -5.38 -19.08 -0.55
CA ALA A 246 -4.72 -18.67 -1.78
C ALA A 246 -5.17 -17.26 -2.20
N GLU A 247 -4.21 -16.46 -2.67
CA GLU A 247 -4.43 -15.06 -3.00
C GLU A 247 -3.97 -14.75 -4.43
N TYR A 248 -4.59 -13.77 -5.08
CA TYR A 248 -4.37 -13.47 -6.49
C TYR A 248 -4.13 -11.98 -6.71
N GLY A 249 -3.15 -11.64 -7.55
CA GLY A 249 -2.74 -10.25 -7.79
C GLY A 249 -3.83 -9.41 -8.48
N VAL A 250 -4.10 -8.22 -7.94
CA VAL A 250 -5.08 -7.26 -8.50
C VAL A 250 -4.84 -6.94 -9.98
N ASN A 251 -3.58 -6.71 -10.36
CA ASN A 251 -3.22 -6.28 -11.71
C ASN A 251 -3.05 -7.44 -12.69
N THR A 252 -2.57 -8.60 -12.22
CA THR A 252 -2.11 -9.69 -13.09
C THR A 252 -2.96 -10.95 -13.02
N GLY A 253 -3.80 -11.11 -11.99
CA GLY A 253 -4.56 -12.34 -11.73
C GLY A 253 -3.72 -13.55 -11.31
N ARG A 254 -2.38 -13.43 -11.29
CA ARG A 254 -1.48 -14.54 -10.91
C ARG A 254 -1.65 -14.90 -9.44
N GLN A 255 -1.62 -16.20 -9.12
CA GLN A 255 -1.55 -16.69 -7.75
C GLN A 255 -0.27 -16.17 -7.08
N ARG A 256 -0.41 -15.65 -5.86
CA ARG A 256 0.70 -15.16 -5.05
C ARG A 256 1.39 -16.32 -4.36
N ARG A 257 2.71 -16.25 -4.31
CA ARG A 257 3.53 -17.13 -3.45
C ARG A 257 3.27 -16.74 -1.99
N LYS A 258 3.19 -17.72 -1.09
CA LYS A 258 2.80 -17.50 0.30
C LYS A 258 3.77 -18.18 1.25
N ALA A 259 4.11 -17.49 2.34
CA ALA A 259 4.90 -18.03 3.43
C ALA A 259 3.99 -18.48 4.56
N SER A 260 4.41 -19.54 5.26
CA SER A 260 3.72 -20.09 6.43
C SER A 260 3.80 -19.22 7.67
N LYS A 261 4.83 -18.38 7.77
CA LYS A 261 5.08 -17.45 8.88
C LYS A 261 5.96 -16.28 8.44
N VAL A 262 6.05 -15.27 9.29
CA VAL A 262 6.93 -14.13 9.08
C VAL A 262 8.37 -14.46 9.49
N ASP A 263 9.33 -13.87 8.78
CA ASP A 263 10.75 -13.89 9.15
C ASP A 263 11.06 -12.72 10.11
N PRO A 264 11.49 -12.99 11.35
CA PRO A 264 11.73 -11.94 12.34
C PRO A 264 12.93 -11.04 11.98
N GLU A 265 13.95 -11.55 11.28
CA GLU A 265 15.11 -10.74 10.88
C GLU A 265 14.71 -9.73 9.81
N LEU A 266 13.89 -10.15 8.84
CA LEU A 266 13.34 -9.25 7.83
C LEU A 266 12.42 -8.19 8.45
N LEU A 267 11.62 -8.56 9.46
CA LEU A 267 10.79 -7.59 10.20
C LEU A 267 11.64 -6.58 10.95
N ALA A 268 12.67 -7.02 11.67
CA ALA A 268 13.56 -6.14 12.41
C ALA A 268 14.25 -5.15 11.46
N TYR A 269 14.70 -5.61 10.29
CA TYR A 269 15.28 -4.75 9.27
C TYR A 269 14.27 -3.75 8.69
N ALA A 270 13.04 -4.20 8.39
CA ALA A 270 11.97 -3.31 7.94
C ALA A 270 11.61 -2.27 9.00
N ALA A 271 11.51 -2.66 10.27
CA ALA A 271 11.23 -1.77 11.38
C ALA A 271 12.33 -0.71 11.55
N MET A 272 13.61 -1.12 11.47
CA MET A 272 14.75 -0.21 11.53
C MET A 272 14.69 0.89 10.45
N LEU A 273 14.28 0.55 9.23
CA LEU A 273 14.16 1.51 8.13
C LEU A 273 12.95 2.44 8.24
N ASN A 274 11.86 1.97 8.85
CA ASN A 274 10.59 2.68 8.84
C ASN A 274 10.26 3.41 10.14
N GLY A 275 10.84 3.00 11.27
CA GLY A 275 10.56 3.54 12.60
C GLY A 275 9.07 3.46 12.97
N PRO A 276 8.44 2.28 12.97
CA PRO A 276 7.02 2.14 13.28
C PRO A 276 6.71 2.62 14.70
N THR A 277 5.65 3.41 14.85
CA THR A 277 5.08 3.71 16.17
C THR A 277 4.05 2.66 16.59
N GLN A 278 3.52 1.94 15.61
CA GLN A 278 2.54 0.88 15.80
C GLN A 278 2.51 -0.08 14.59
N ILE A 279 1.99 -1.28 14.83
CA ILE A 279 1.84 -2.34 13.84
C ILE A 279 0.36 -2.63 13.59
N ALA A 280 -0.01 -2.76 12.32
CA ALA A 280 -1.25 -3.38 11.90
C ALA A 280 -0.95 -4.81 11.41
N LEU A 281 -1.38 -5.82 12.17
CA LEU A 281 -1.21 -7.23 11.83
C LEU A 281 -2.44 -7.73 11.05
N THR A 282 -2.22 -8.20 9.83
CA THR A 282 -3.29 -8.45 8.86
C THR A 282 -3.41 -9.91 8.47
N PHE A 283 -4.58 -10.26 7.93
CA PHE A 283 -4.92 -11.62 7.52
C PHE A 283 -4.77 -12.64 8.66
N THR A 284 -5.18 -12.27 9.87
CA THR A 284 -5.12 -13.18 11.03
C THR A 284 -6.08 -14.37 10.88
N ASP A 285 -7.12 -14.25 10.06
CA ASP A 285 -8.03 -15.33 9.66
C ASP A 285 -7.39 -16.36 8.72
N HIS A 286 -6.35 -15.98 7.98
CA HIS A 286 -5.54 -16.93 7.20
C HIS A 286 -4.62 -17.78 8.08
N LEU A 287 -4.12 -17.17 9.17
CA LEU A 287 -3.31 -17.85 10.17
C LEU A 287 -4.17 -18.81 10.98
N ASP A 288 -5.31 -18.32 11.48
CA ASP A 288 -6.27 -19.08 12.27
C ASP A 288 -7.71 -18.77 11.83
N PRO A 289 -8.41 -19.73 11.18
CA PRO A 289 -9.79 -19.53 10.74
C PRO A 289 -10.77 -19.12 11.84
N ALA A 290 -10.46 -19.44 13.11
CA ALA A 290 -11.28 -19.02 14.23
C ALA A 290 -11.28 -17.51 14.44
N MET A 291 -10.32 -16.77 13.87
CA MET A 291 -10.27 -15.30 13.91
C MET A 291 -11.27 -14.64 12.96
N LYS A 292 -11.80 -15.37 11.99
CA LYS A 292 -12.63 -14.82 10.92
C LYS A 292 -13.78 -13.96 11.47
N SER A 293 -13.83 -12.70 11.04
CA SER A 293 -14.85 -11.71 11.38
C SER A 293 -14.98 -11.38 12.88
N ARG A 294 -13.94 -11.65 13.68
CA ARG A 294 -13.88 -11.15 15.08
C ARG A 294 -13.73 -9.64 15.11
N ARG A 295 -14.44 -9.00 16.05
CA ARG A 295 -14.50 -7.53 16.19
C ARG A 295 -14.13 -7.02 17.58
N THR A 296 -13.74 -7.91 18.50
CA THR A 296 -13.36 -7.55 19.88
C THR A 296 -12.04 -8.19 20.28
N GLY A 297 -11.23 -7.46 21.06
CA GLY A 297 -9.88 -7.87 21.48
C GLY A 297 -9.85 -9.04 22.49
N ASP A 298 -10.95 -9.30 23.19
CA ASP A 298 -11.03 -10.37 24.21
C ASP A 298 -10.93 -11.76 23.57
N ALA A 299 -11.10 -11.82 22.26
CA ALA A 299 -11.40 -13.02 21.52
C ALA A 299 -10.19 -13.53 20.69
N LEU A 300 -8.96 -13.06 20.96
CA LEU A 300 -7.75 -13.51 20.26
C LEU A 300 -7.41 -14.96 20.59
N THR A 301 -7.10 -15.73 19.55
CA THR A 301 -6.67 -17.12 19.70
C THR A 301 -5.23 -17.20 20.23
N PRO A 302 -4.83 -18.31 20.87
CA PRO A 302 -3.46 -18.48 21.36
C PRO A 302 -2.40 -18.30 20.26
N GLU A 303 -2.70 -18.74 19.04
CA GLU A 303 -1.82 -18.61 17.89
C GLU A 303 -1.59 -17.15 17.51
N VAL A 304 -2.66 -16.34 17.42
CA VAL A 304 -2.53 -14.90 17.13
C VAL A 304 -1.80 -14.17 18.24
N ARG A 305 -2.04 -14.51 19.52
CA ARG A 305 -1.30 -13.92 20.65
C ARG A 305 0.20 -14.21 20.57
N ARG A 306 0.57 -15.43 20.14
CA ARG A 306 1.98 -15.78 19.92
C ARG A 306 2.60 -14.94 18.81
N VAL A 307 1.93 -14.82 17.66
CA VAL A 307 2.42 -14.02 16.53
C VAL A 307 2.50 -12.53 16.87
N ILE A 308 1.57 -11.99 17.66
CA ILE A 308 1.67 -10.62 18.18
C ILE A 308 2.98 -10.46 18.96
N ALA A 309 3.25 -11.33 19.94
CA ALA A 309 4.47 -11.25 20.74
C ALA A 309 5.74 -11.33 19.89
N GLU A 310 5.80 -12.23 18.90
CA GLU A 310 6.93 -12.36 17.96
C GLU A 310 7.12 -11.09 17.12
N VAL A 311 6.03 -10.48 16.64
CA VAL A 311 6.08 -9.25 15.83
C VAL A 311 6.50 -8.05 16.67
N GLU A 312 5.96 -7.90 17.88
CA GLU A 312 6.34 -6.82 18.81
C GLU A 312 7.80 -6.94 19.23
N GLU A 313 8.28 -8.16 19.52
CA GLU A 313 9.70 -8.42 19.83
C GLU A 313 10.62 -8.05 18.66
N ALA A 314 10.28 -8.49 17.43
CA ALA A 314 11.11 -8.23 16.26
C ALA A 314 11.12 -6.76 15.85
N THR A 315 10.00 -6.04 15.99
CA THR A 315 9.85 -4.67 15.49
C THR A 315 10.10 -3.60 16.55
N GLY A 316 9.99 -3.94 17.83
CA GLY A 316 10.02 -3.00 18.94
C GLY A 316 8.80 -2.06 19.01
N ALA A 317 7.75 -2.33 18.22
CA ALA A 317 6.54 -1.53 18.16
C ALA A 317 5.29 -2.37 18.50
N PRO A 318 4.30 -1.80 19.21
CA PRO A 318 3.12 -2.54 19.63
C PRO A 318 2.19 -2.88 18.44
N VAL A 319 1.56 -4.04 18.48
CA VAL A 319 0.44 -4.36 17.58
C VAL A 319 -0.83 -3.72 18.12
N THR A 320 -1.33 -2.71 17.41
CA THR A 320 -2.50 -1.94 17.83
C THR A 320 -3.75 -2.26 17.03
N MET A 321 -3.59 -2.94 15.88
CA MET A 321 -4.67 -3.24 14.96
C MET A 321 -4.54 -4.64 14.39
N LEU A 322 -5.66 -5.38 14.37
CA LEU A 322 -5.76 -6.69 13.74
C LEU A 322 -6.78 -6.67 12.62
N ASP A 323 -6.40 -7.17 11.45
CA ASP A 323 -7.37 -7.51 10.40
C ASP A 323 -7.74 -8.99 10.51
N THR A 324 -9.05 -9.23 10.62
CA THR A 324 -9.69 -10.52 10.92
C THR A 324 -10.55 -11.03 9.75
N GLY A 325 -10.47 -10.42 8.56
CA GLY A 325 -11.29 -10.86 7.43
C GLY A 325 -11.32 -9.89 6.25
N PRO A 326 -12.03 -10.22 5.16
CA PRO A 326 -11.97 -9.44 3.92
C PRO A 326 -12.73 -8.10 3.99
N GLY A 327 -13.68 -7.95 4.92
CA GLY A 327 -14.51 -6.74 5.05
C GLY A 327 -13.73 -5.57 5.62
N VAL A 328 -14.03 -4.35 5.19
CA VAL A 328 -13.42 -3.11 5.71
C VAL A 328 -13.63 -2.97 7.22
N SER A 329 -14.74 -3.48 7.75
CA SER A 329 -15.09 -3.47 9.16
C SER A 329 -14.60 -4.69 9.94
N ASP A 330 -13.90 -5.64 9.30
CA ASP A 330 -13.29 -6.80 9.97
C ASP A 330 -11.92 -6.40 10.54
N VAL A 331 -11.91 -5.37 11.40
CA VAL A 331 -10.73 -4.84 12.07
C VAL A 331 -11.00 -4.77 13.57
N VAL A 332 -10.01 -5.16 14.36
CA VAL A 332 -10.00 -5.03 15.82
C VAL A 332 -8.91 -4.04 16.21
N ASP A 333 -9.29 -2.93 16.82
CA ASP A 333 -8.33 -2.07 17.54
C ASP A 333 -8.07 -2.69 18.92
N LEU A 334 -6.80 -2.85 19.30
CA LEU A 334 -6.35 -3.49 20.55
C LEU A 334 -6.04 -2.50 21.69
N ALA A 335 -6.35 -1.21 21.48
CA ALA A 335 -6.14 -0.13 22.45
C ALA A 335 -7.17 -0.15 23.59
#